data_AF-V6RYT1-F1
#
_entry.id   AF-V6RYT1-F1
#
_cell.length_a   1.000
_cell.length_b   1.000
_cell.length_c   1.000
_cell.angle_alpha   90.00
_cell.angle_beta   90.00
_cell.angle_gamma   90.00
#
_symmetry.space_group_name_H-M   'P 1'
#
loop_
_entity.id
_entity.type
_entity.pdbx_description
1 polymer ?
#
loop_
_entity_poly.entity_id
_entity_poly.type
_entity_poly.pdbx_seq_one_letter_code
_entity_poly.pdbx_strand_id
1 'polypeptide(L)'
;MELKTIEELNQIGFEKIGEWKINKRGALDYEITTDKTTEVLYSFVKVDNQKEEIIYIGKTIRTIINRLNGYKKPGNSQFTNIRINKEILNLLKSDLNVNIYLFKCNDVITYKSHNINLAAGLEDTLIKYFKPKYNLHGNQRIIDDVELSENLIKLTNDMNDDKNCQNHYLIEKTTTVSNLEGKINLGNVPFSFLPEYGEIINIYLGDIVLQANFINGNNNGGNNPRINCVAIGNWLRENGINVNDNFYIKICNNNSFYFSINKIY
;
A
#
# COMPACT_ATOMS: atom_id res chain seq x y z
N MET A 1 11.50 27.27 2.59
CA MET A 1 11.05 25.87 2.68
C MET A 1 12.31 25.08 3.02
N GLU A 2 12.45 24.59 4.26
CA GLU A 2 13.61 23.77 4.62
C GLU A 2 13.67 22.55 3.69
N LEU A 3 14.84 22.32 3.11
CA LEU A 3 15.10 21.11 2.33
C LEU A 3 14.99 19.94 3.31
N LYS A 4 14.11 18.99 3.01
CA LYS A 4 13.98 17.77 3.79
C LYS A 4 15.14 16.86 3.46
N THR A 5 15.87 16.42 4.48
CA THR A 5 17.23 15.91 4.31
C THR A 5 17.38 14.46 4.78
N ILE A 6 18.51 13.86 4.45
CA ILE A 6 18.87 12.55 4.97
C ILE A 6 19.06 12.58 6.49
N GLU A 7 19.48 13.72 7.05
CA GLU A 7 19.67 13.89 8.48
C GLU A 7 18.36 13.67 9.24
N GLU A 8 17.23 14.11 8.69
CA GLU A 8 15.92 13.87 9.28
C GLU A 8 15.53 12.38 9.23
N LEU A 9 15.82 11.68 8.13
CA LEU A 9 15.64 10.22 8.07
C LEU A 9 16.51 9.51 9.13
N ASN A 10 17.76 9.92 9.27
CA ASN A 10 18.67 9.37 10.27
C ASN A 10 18.19 9.65 11.70
N GLN A 11 17.63 10.84 11.97
CA GLN A 11 17.03 11.18 13.26
C GLN A 11 15.79 10.34 13.60
N ILE A 12 15.00 9.96 12.59
CA ILE A 12 13.89 9.01 12.74
C ILE A 12 14.41 7.59 13.04
N GLY A 13 15.67 7.30 12.73
CA GLY A 13 16.32 6.01 12.95
C GLY A 13 16.50 5.16 11.70
N PHE A 14 16.43 5.76 10.51
CA PHE A 14 16.85 5.06 9.30
C PHE A 14 18.37 4.95 9.23
N GLU A 15 18.86 3.79 8.79
CA GLU A 15 20.29 3.54 8.60
C GLU A 15 20.56 3.10 7.16
N LYS A 16 21.66 3.56 6.56
CA LYS A 16 22.09 3.07 5.24
C LYS A 16 22.50 1.60 5.38
N ILE A 17 21.79 0.72 4.68
CA ILE A 17 22.08 -0.72 4.67
C ILE A 17 22.71 -1.19 3.37
N GLY A 18 22.77 -0.36 2.33
CA GLY A 18 23.31 -0.76 1.04
C GLY A 18 22.94 0.17 -0.11
N GLU A 19 22.97 -0.37 -1.32
CA GLU A 19 22.73 0.38 -2.56
C GLU A 19 22.23 -0.51 -3.70
N TRP A 20 21.53 0.10 -4.64
CA TRP A 20 21.16 -0.52 -5.91
C TRP A 20 22.33 -0.45 -6.91
N LYS A 21 22.44 -1.46 -7.77
CA LYS A 21 23.49 -1.62 -8.79
C LYS A 21 22.92 -2.14 -10.11
N ILE A 22 23.68 -1.96 -11.18
CA ILE A 22 23.45 -2.65 -12.46
C ILE A 22 24.38 -3.87 -12.48
N ASN A 23 23.82 -5.06 -12.70
CA ASN A 23 24.63 -6.27 -12.85
C ASN A 23 25.25 -6.38 -14.25
N LYS A 24 26.11 -7.39 -14.45
CA LYS A 24 26.80 -7.64 -15.74
C LYS A 24 25.86 -7.85 -16.94
N ARG A 25 24.57 -8.13 -16.71
CA ARG A 25 23.55 -8.32 -17.75
C ARG A 25 22.73 -7.04 -18.02
N GLY A 26 23.08 -5.91 -17.40
CA GLY A 26 22.34 -4.66 -17.53
C GLY A 26 21.03 -4.61 -16.73
N ALA A 27 20.79 -5.59 -15.86
CA ALA A 27 19.59 -5.68 -15.03
C ALA A 27 19.84 -5.11 -13.62
N LEU A 28 18.76 -4.69 -12.97
CA LEU A 28 18.80 -4.16 -11.61
C LEU A 28 19.26 -5.25 -10.64
N ASP A 29 20.10 -4.88 -9.69
CA ASP A 29 20.55 -5.71 -8.59
C ASP A 29 20.84 -4.83 -7.36
N TYR A 30 21.17 -5.42 -6.22
CA TYR A 30 21.48 -4.67 -5.02
C TYR A 30 22.55 -5.35 -4.18
N GLU A 31 23.19 -4.57 -3.33
CA GLU A 31 24.11 -5.04 -2.30
C GLU A 31 23.68 -4.43 -0.96
N ILE A 32 23.48 -5.27 0.06
CA ILE A 32 23.06 -4.84 1.40
C ILE A 32 23.79 -5.63 2.48
N THR A 33 23.90 -5.05 3.69
CA THR A 33 24.58 -5.62 4.85
C THR A 33 23.65 -6.40 5.81
N THR A 34 22.34 -6.48 5.53
CA THR A 34 21.34 -7.15 6.39
C THR A 34 20.35 -7.98 5.59
N ASP A 35 19.98 -9.18 6.05
CA ASP A 35 19.24 -10.16 5.24
C ASP A 35 17.85 -10.57 5.79
N LYS A 36 17.63 -10.51 7.11
CA LYS A 36 16.48 -11.17 7.76
C LYS A 36 15.48 -10.26 8.47
N THR A 37 15.57 -8.95 8.29
CA THR A 37 14.69 -8.02 9.02
C THR A 37 13.29 -7.93 8.39
N THR A 38 12.25 -8.11 9.19
CA THR A 38 10.82 -8.00 8.84
C THR A 38 10.18 -6.79 9.51
N GLU A 39 8.96 -6.41 9.08
CA GLU A 39 8.19 -5.31 9.68
C GLU A 39 8.94 -3.97 9.71
N VAL A 40 9.54 -3.64 8.56
CA VAL A 40 10.45 -2.50 8.41
C VAL A 40 9.86 -1.44 7.49
N LEU A 41 10.33 -0.21 7.69
CA LEU A 41 10.29 0.83 6.67
C LEU A 41 11.63 0.86 5.95
N TYR A 42 11.59 1.17 4.66
CA TYR A 42 12.79 1.38 3.86
C TYR A 42 12.62 2.61 2.98
N SER A 43 13.75 3.20 2.61
CA SER A 43 13.81 4.37 1.76
C SER A 43 14.86 4.20 0.68
N PHE A 44 14.58 4.70 -0.52
CA PHE A 44 15.56 4.84 -1.60
C PHE A 44 15.97 6.30 -1.70
N VAL A 45 17.28 6.51 -1.72
CA VAL A 45 17.88 7.85 -1.70
C VAL A 45 18.81 8.00 -2.89
N LYS A 46 18.49 8.91 -3.80
CA LYS A 46 19.32 9.26 -4.95
C LYS A 46 20.46 10.16 -4.48
N VAL A 47 21.67 9.90 -4.94
CA VAL A 47 22.85 10.75 -4.70
C VAL A 47 23.37 11.31 -6.01
N ASP A 48 23.42 12.64 -6.11
CA ASP A 48 23.94 13.39 -7.25
C ASP A 48 24.87 14.50 -6.75
N ASN A 49 26.17 14.40 -7.03
CA ASN A 49 27.16 15.41 -6.67
C ASN A 49 27.06 15.85 -5.18
N GLN A 50 27.02 14.87 -4.26
CA GLN A 50 26.86 15.05 -2.80
C GLN A 50 25.49 15.57 -2.35
N LYS A 51 24.53 15.78 -3.25
CA LYS A 51 23.13 16.05 -2.89
C LYS A 51 22.38 14.74 -2.78
N GLU A 52 21.71 14.54 -1.66
CA GLU A 52 20.88 13.39 -1.40
C GLU A 52 19.40 13.78 -1.52
N GLU A 53 18.63 12.96 -2.23
CA GLU A 53 17.19 13.14 -2.42
C GLU A 53 16.46 11.86 -2.07
N ILE A 54 15.51 11.94 -1.15
CA ILE A 54 14.61 10.83 -0.81
C ILE A 54 13.62 10.65 -1.95
N ILE A 55 13.76 9.57 -2.71
CA ILE A 55 12.97 9.34 -3.92
C ILE A 55 11.84 8.34 -3.71
N TYR A 56 11.92 7.49 -2.70
CA TYR A 56 10.88 6.51 -2.39
C TYR A 56 10.91 6.09 -0.93
N ILE A 57 9.75 5.90 -0.29
CA ILE A 57 9.58 5.29 1.02
C ILE A 57 8.59 4.14 0.88
N GLY A 58 8.86 3.00 1.50
CA GLY A 58 7.91 1.90 1.54
C GLY A 58 7.98 1.09 2.82
N LYS A 59 6.95 0.28 3.07
CA LYS A 59 6.91 -0.72 4.14
C LYS A 59 6.95 -2.15 3.63
N THR A 60 7.33 -3.07 4.50
CA THR A 60 7.17 -4.50 4.28
C THR A 60 6.98 -5.27 5.59
N ILE A 61 5.98 -6.14 5.62
CA ILE A 61 5.83 -7.16 6.67
C ILE A 61 6.71 -8.40 6.41
N ARG A 62 7.14 -8.58 5.16
CA ARG A 62 8.12 -9.62 4.75
C ARG A 62 9.53 -9.12 5.00
N THR A 63 10.52 -9.99 4.83
CA THR A 63 11.93 -9.59 4.91
C THR A 63 12.26 -8.50 3.90
N ILE A 64 13.20 -7.61 4.25
CA ILE A 64 13.70 -6.58 3.32
C ILE A 64 14.21 -7.22 2.01
N ILE A 65 14.90 -8.36 2.08
CA ILE A 65 15.33 -9.12 0.89
C ILE A 65 14.15 -9.50 0.00
N ASN A 66 13.06 -10.01 0.57
CA ASN A 66 11.89 -10.38 -0.23
C ASN A 66 11.30 -9.15 -0.94
N ARG A 67 11.30 -7.99 -0.27
CA ARG A 67 10.80 -6.74 -0.87
C ARG A 67 11.71 -6.23 -1.97
N LEU A 68 13.03 -6.23 -1.75
CA LEU A 68 14.04 -5.83 -2.74
C LEU A 68 14.06 -6.76 -3.95
N ASN A 69 13.91 -8.07 -3.73
CA ASN A 69 13.77 -9.04 -4.83
C ASN A 69 12.54 -8.76 -5.71
N GLY A 70 11.45 -8.28 -5.11
CA GLY A 70 10.27 -7.82 -5.85
C GLY A 70 10.59 -6.67 -6.81
N TYR A 71 11.43 -5.71 -6.41
CA TYR A 71 11.91 -4.65 -7.30
C TYR A 71 12.95 -5.14 -8.30
N LYS A 72 13.86 -6.03 -7.89
CA LYS A 72 14.91 -6.61 -8.75
C LYS A 72 14.32 -7.37 -9.93
N LYS A 73 13.33 -8.22 -9.67
CA LYS A 73 12.68 -9.09 -10.65
C LYS A 73 11.16 -8.99 -10.51
N PRO A 74 10.56 -7.89 -10.97
CA PRO A 74 9.12 -7.69 -10.84
C PRO A 74 8.36 -8.73 -11.65
N GLY A 75 7.26 -9.23 -11.08
CA GLY A 75 6.27 -9.99 -11.84
C GLY A 75 5.43 -9.07 -12.73
N ASN A 76 4.83 -9.63 -13.79
CA ASN A 76 4.08 -8.87 -14.80
C ASN A 76 2.91 -8.04 -14.23
N SER A 77 2.36 -8.41 -13.08
CA SER A 77 1.26 -7.71 -12.41
C SER A 77 1.72 -6.78 -11.28
N GLN A 78 3.03 -6.62 -11.05
CA GLN A 78 3.57 -5.81 -9.95
C GLN A 78 3.96 -4.42 -10.44
N PHE A 79 2.99 -3.60 -10.88
CA PHE A 79 3.28 -2.35 -11.58
C PHE A 79 4.13 -1.37 -10.78
N THR A 80 3.90 -1.21 -9.47
CA THR A 80 4.79 -0.43 -8.60
C THR A 80 6.22 -0.95 -8.67
N ASN A 81 6.44 -2.27 -8.63
CA ASN A 81 7.78 -2.82 -8.72
C ASN A 81 8.39 -2.60 -10.11
N ILE A 82 7.61 -2.77 -11.18
CA ILE A 82 8.04 -2.50 -12.56
C ILE A 82 8.47 -1.04 -12.72
N ARG A 83 7.64 -0.11 -12.24
CA ARG A 83 7.89 1.33 -12.30
C ARG A 83 9.14 1.71 -11.51
N ILE A 84 9.23 1.31 -10.25
CA ILE A 84 10.38 1.61 -9.40
C ILE A 84 11.65 0.97 -9.96
N ASN A 85 11.59 -0.25 -10.48
CA ASN A 85 12.70 -0.90 -11.17
C ASN A 85 13.21 -0.04 -12.34
N LYS A 86 12.29 0.41 -13.20
CA LYS A 86 12.60 1.26 -14.36
C LYS A 86 13.22 2.59 -13.93
N GLU A 87 12.65 3.26 -12.93
CA GLU A 87 13.16 4.54 -12.44
C GLU A 87 14.57 4.41 -11.84
N ILE A 88 14.81 3.40 -11.00
CA ILE A 88 16.14 3.16 -10.42
C ILE A 88 17.15 2.82 -11.53
N LEU A 89 16.78 1.97 -12.50
CA LEU A 89 17.66 1.67 -13.64
C LEU A 89 18.01 2.91 -14.45
N ASN A 90 17.07 3.82 -14.67
CA ASN A 90 17.33 5.07 -15.38
C ASN A 90 18.33 5.94 -14.62
N LEU A 91 18.15 6.07 -13.29
CA LEU A 91 19.10 6.81 -12.44
C LEU A 91 20.51 6.21 -12.50
N LEU A 92 20.63 4.89 -12.34
CA LEU A 92 21.91 4.19 -12.38
C LEU A 92 22.59 4.29 -13.75
N LYS A 93 21.82 4.30 -14.85
CA LYS A 93 22.34 4.51 -16.22
C LYS A 93 22.79 5.94 -16.48
N SER A 94 22.34 6.90 -15.67
CA SER A 94 22.80 8.29 -15.69
C SER A 94 23.94 8.53 -14.71
N ASP A 95 24.67 7.48 -14.31
CA ASP A 95 25.78 7.50 -13.36
C ASP A 95 25.42 8.08 -11.98
N LEU A 96 24.15 8.01 -11.59
CA LEU A 96 23.70 8.39 -10.24
C LEU A 96 23.65 7.17 -9.33
N ASN A 97 23.96 7.38 -8.05
CA ASN A 97 23.86 6.31 -7.05
C ASN A 97 22.48 6.31 -6.38
N VAL A 98 22.01 5.13 -6.00
CA VAL A 98 20.76 4.98 -5.24
C VAL A 98 21.01 4.13 -3.98
N ASN A 99 21.10 4.80 -2.84
CA ASN A 99 21.28 4.19 -1.52
C ASN A 99 19.96 3.58 -1.02
N ILE A 100 20.09 2.53 -0.20
CA ILE A 100 18.98 1.86 0.48
C ILE A 100 19.13 2.13 1.97
N TYR A 101 18.12 2.76 2.55
CA TYR A 101 18.01 3.02 3.98
C TYR A 101 16.92 2.14 4.59
N LEU A 102 17.11 1.74 5.85
CA LEU A 102 16.21 0.87 6.57
C LEU A 102 15.94 1.41 7.97
N PHE A 103 14.67 1.47 8.36
CA PHE A 103 14.24 1.71 9.73
C PHE A 103 13.64 0.44 10.30
N LYS A 104 14.13 0.06 11.48
CA LYS A 104 13.68 -1.10 12.25
C LYS A 104 13.07 -0.60 13.54
N CYS A 105 11.80 -0.92 13.77
CA CYS A 105 11.21 -0.71 15.09
C CYS A 105 11.65 -1.85 16.00
N ASN A 106 12.54 -1.55 16.96
CA ASN A 106 12.92 -2.52 18.00
C ASN A 106 11.96 -2.46 19.20
N ASP A 107 11.11 -1.45 19.26
CA ASP A 107 10.18 -1.23 20.36
C ASP A 107 8.86 -1.97 20.14
N VAL A 108 8.37 -2.61 21.20
CA VAL A 108 7.03 -3.19 21.24
C VAL A 108 6.07 -2.11 21.72
N ILE A 109 5.36 -1.49 20.78
CA ILE A 109 4.32 -0.51 21.09
C ILE A 109 2.99 -1.24 21.23
N THR A 110 2.27 -1.01 22.32
CA THR A 110 0.95 -1.60 22.55
C THR A 110 -0.13 -0.54 22.73
N TYR A 111 -1.33 -0.80 22.20
CA TYR A 111 -2.53 -0.03 22.48
C TYR A 111 -3.65 -0.98 22.88
N LYS A 112 -4.18 -0.83 24.11
CA LYS A 112 -5.21 -1.70 24.69
C LYS A 112 -4.90 -3.19 24.47
N SER A 113 -3.68 -3.62 24.80
CA SER A 113 -3.19 -5.00 24.64
C SER A 113 -2.99 -5.51 23.21
N HIS A 114 -3.03 -4.63 22.20
CA HIS A 114 -2.73 -4.97 20.81
C HIS A 114 -1.38 -4.40 20.40
N ASN A 115 -0.53 -5.19 19.76
CA ASN A 115 0.74 -4.73 19.22
C ASN A 115 0.49 -3.81 18.02
N ILE A 116 1.08 -2.62 18.05
CA ILE A 116 1.09 -1.69 16.93
C ILE A 116 2.34 -1.96 16.10
N ASN A 117 2.15 -2.22 14.80
CA ASN A 117 3.25 -2.20 13.85
C ASN A 117 3.59 -0.74 13.52
N LEU A 118 4.65 -0.22 14.13
CA LEU A 118 5.06 1.18 13.95
C LEU A 118 5.42 1.48 12.49
N ALA A 119 6.05 0.54 11.78
CA ALA A 119 6.36 0.69 10.37
C ALA A 119 5.09 0.91 9.53
N ALA A 120 4.00 0.23 9.85
CA ALA A 120 2.71 0.42 9.19
C ALA A 120 2.08 1.79 9.51
N GLY A 121 2.25 2.29 10.73
CA GLY A 121 1.70 3.59 11.16
C GLY A 121 2.50 4.81 10.70
N LEU A 122 3.81 4.67 10.48
CA LEU A 122 4.67 5.78 10.09
C LEU A 122 4.74 6.00 8.56
N GLU A 123 4.51 4.98 7.73
CA GLU A 123 4.72 5.07 6.27
C GLU A 123 4.02 6.28 5.64
N ASP A 124 2.71 6.41 5.80
CA ASP A 124 1.93 7.49 5.18
C ASP A 124 2.34 8.86 5.71
N THR A 125 2.65 8.95 7.00
CA THR A 125 3.12 10.17 7.65
C THR A 125 4.47 10.60 7.07
N LEU A 126 5.40 9.67 6.88
CA LEU A 126 6.72 9.96 6.32
C LEU A 126 6.64 10.27 4.83
N ILE A 127 5.78 9.61 4.07
CA ILE A 127 5.53 9.96 2.66
C ILE A 127 4.96 11.39 2.56
N LYS A 128 4.01 11.76 3.42
CA LYS A 128 3.46 13.13 3.47
C LYS A 128 4.52 14.15 3.86
N TYR A 129 5.39 13.78 4.81
CA TYR A 129 6.49 14.62 5.23
C TYR A 129 7.51 14.78 4.10
N PHE A 130 8.17 13.71 3.66
CA PHE A 130 9.27 13.80 2.70
C PHE A 130 8.85 14.05 1.25
N LYS A 131 7.58 13.80 0.90
CA LYS A 131 7.02 13.91 -0.45
C LYS A 131 7.90 13.25 -1.54
N PRO A 132 8.28 11.96 -1.39
CA PRO A 132 9.23 11.35 -2.32
C PRO A 132 8.65 11.24 -3.71
N LYS A 133 9.43 11.60 -4.74
CA LYS A 133 8.99 11.71 -6.13
C LYS A 133 8.31 10.45 -6.68
N TYR A 134 8.74 9.27 -6.24
CA TYR A 134 8.27 7.99 -6.76
C TYR A 134 7.20 7.31 -5.89
N ASN A 135 6.77 7.92 -4.79
CA ASN A 135 5.56 7.50 -4.10
C ASN A 135 4.34 8.07 -4.83
N LEU A 136 3.64 7.19 -5.56
CA LEU A 136 2.43 7.52 -6.34
C LEU A 136 1.21 6.78 -5.75
N HIS A 137 0.04 7.37 -5.92
CA HIS A 137 -1.26 6.70 -5.80
C HIS A 137 -1.82 6.58 -7.23
N GLY A 138 -1.84 5.37 -7.80
CA GLY A 138 -2.12 5.19 -9.23
C GLY A 138 -1.13 5.96 -10.15
N ASN A 139 -1.66 6.72 -11.11
CA ASN A 139 -0.86 7.55 -12.04
C ASN A 139 -0.54 8.96 -11.50
N GLN A 140 -1.01 9.33 -10.31
CA GLN A 140 -0.84 10.66 -9.71
C GLN A 140 0.14 10.64 -8.53
N ARG A 141 0.80 11.78 -8.28
CA ARG A 141 1.66 11.92 -7.09
C ARG A 141 0.75 12.03 -5.87
N ILE A 142 1.14 11.42 -4.76
CA ILE A 142 0.38 11.47 -3.48
C ILE A 142 0.09 12.90 -3.02
N ILE A 143 0.86 13.88 -3.50
CA ILE A 143 0.72 15.30 -3.17
C ILE A 143 -0.48 15.95 -3.86
N ASP A 144 -0.90 15.46 -5.04
CA ASP A 144 -2.04 16.03 -5.78
C ASP A 144 -3.36 15.81 -5.02
N ASP A 145 -3.42 14.78 -4.18
CA ASP A 145 -4.54 14.52 -3.25
C ASP A 145 -4.45 15.32 -1.94
N VAL A 146 -3.27 15.88 -1.61
CA VAL A 146 -3.00 16.52 -0.30
C VAL A 146 -3.37 18.00 -0.26
N GLU A 147 -3.39 18.72 -1.39
CA GLU A 147 -3.89 20.11 -1.43
C GLU A 147 -5.38 20.21 -1.05
N LEU A 148 -6.13 19.11 -1.17
CA LEU A 148 -7.51 19.00 -0.70
C LEU A 148 -7.61 18.70 0.82
N SER A 149 -6.51 18.29 1.46
CA SER A 149 -6.52 17.67 2.81
C SER A 149 -6.10 18.58 3.97
N GLU A 150 -5.53 19.77 3.73
CA GLU A 150 -5.18 20.68 4.83
C GLU A 150 -6.41 21.21 5.60
N ASN A 151 -7.61 21.09 5.02
CA ASN A 151 -8.88 21.35 5.69
C ASN A 151 -9.40 20.18 6.56
N LEU A 152 -8.77 19.00 6.56
CA LEU A 152 -9.24 17.79 7.27
C LEU A 152 -8.76 17.66 8.73
N ILE A 153 -7.90 18.58 9.23
CA ILE A 153 -7.47 18.58 10.64
C ILE A 153 -8.45 19.39 11.53
N LYS A 154 -9.72 19.50 11.14
CA LYS A 154 -10.80 19.79 12.07
C LYS A 154 -11.39 18.48 12.57
N LEU A 155 -10.95 18.13 13.78
CA LEU A 155 -11.45 17.10 14.68
C LEU A 155 -12.85 16.56 14.34
N THR A 156 -12.87 15.26 14.07
CA THR A 156 -13.89 14.28 14.50
C THR A 156 -15.13 14.88 15.15
N ASN A 157 -16.19 14.99 14.36
CA ASN A 157 -17.58 14.76 14.71
C ASN A 157 -18.39 15.20 13.48
N ASP A 158 -18.47 14.34 12.48
CA ASP A 158 -19.64 14.31 11.60
C ASP A 158 -19.62 12.99 10.84
N MET A 159 -20.55 12.12 11.23
CA MET A 159 -21.03 11.03 10.38
C MET A 159 -21.50 11.64 9.07
N ASN A 160 -20.70 11.51 8.01
CA ASN A 160 -21.08 11.51 6.59
C ASN A 160 -19.80 11.49 5.74
N ASP A 161 -19.08 10.36 5.75
CA ASP A 161 -17.87 10.16 4.95
C ASP A 161 -18.17 9.79 3.49
N ASP A 162 -19.19 10.44 2.92
CA ASP A 162 -19.60 10.32 1.53
C ASP A 162 -18.86 11.34 0.63
N LYS A 163 -18.05 12.24 1.23
CA LYS A 163 -17.50 13.43 0.55
C LYS A 163 -16.23 13.19 -0.28
N ASN A 164 -15.54 12.05 -0.13
CA ASN A 164 -14.32 11.76 -0.90
C ASN A 164 -14.49 10.67 -1.98
N CYS A 165 -15.71 10.15 -2.15
CA CYS A 165 -16.03 9.12 -3.14
C CYS A 165 -16.67 9.75 -4.38
N GLN A 166 -15.90 10.54 -5.13
CA GLN A 166 -16.43 11.28 -6.30
C GLN A 166 -16.89 10.36 -7.43
N ASN A 167 -16.24 9.21 -7.59
CA ASN A 167 -16.64 8.15 -8.51
C ASN A 167 -16.71 6.82 -7.78
N HIS A 168 -17.82 6.11 -7.95
CA HIS A 168 -18.06 4.85 -7.27
C HIS A 168 -18.70 3.80 -8.17
N TYR A 169 -18.51 2.54 -7.79
CA TYR A 169 -19.15 1.41 -8.41
C TYR A 169 -19.88 0.59 -7.36
N LEU A 170 -21.18 0.37 -7.56
CA LEU A 170 -22.01 -0.45 -6.69
C LEU A 170 -22.09 -1.85 -7.24
N ILE A 171 -21.90 -2.84 -6.37
CA ILE A 171 -22.19 -4.23 -6.69
C ILE A 171 -23.16 -4.81 -5.69
N GLU A 172 -24.14 -5.53 -6.22
CA GLU A 172 -24.98 -6.46 -5.48
C GLU A 172 -24.39 -7.87 -5.66
N LYS A 173 -24.23 -8.59 -4.57
CA LYS A 173 -23.73 -9.96 -4.57
C LYS A 173 -24.68 -10.86 -3.81
N THR A 174 -25.07 -11.95 -4.44
CA THR A 174 -25.68 -13.10 -3.76
C THR A 174 -24.59 -13.87 -3.03
N THR A 175 -24.80 -14.08 -1.73
CA THR A 175 -23.83 -14.67 -0.81
C THR A 175 -23.62 -16.14 -1.11
N THR A 176 -22.35 -16.53 -1.18
CA THR A 176 -21.90 -17.93 -1.29
C THR A 176 -21.15 -18.33 -0.02
N VAL A 177 -20.94 -19.64 0.18
CA VAL A 177 -20.09 -20.18 1.26
C VAL A 177 -18.70 -19.52 1.26
N SER A 178 -18.13 -19.31 0.07
CA SER A 178 -16.82 -18.65 -0.09
C SER A 178 -16.83 -17.20 0.42
N ASN A 179 -17.93 -16.46 0.27
CA ASN A 179 -18.04 -15.11 0.80
C ASN A 179 -18.11 -15.11 2.34
N LEU A 180 -18.80 -16.08 2.92
CA LEU A 180 -18.83 -16.28 4.37
C LEU A 180 -17.44 -16.71 4.90
N GLU A 181 -16.58 -17.33 4.09
CA GLU A 181 -15.16 -17.55 4.45
C GLU A 181 -14.29 -16.30 4.28
N GLY A 182 -14.86 -15.16 3.87
CA GLY A 182 -14.15 -13.91 3.67
C GLY A 182 -13.48 -13.77 2.29
N LYS A 183 -13.85 -14.59 1.30
CA LYS A 183 -13.34 -14.51 -0.07
C LYS A 183 -14.35 -13.79 -0.95
N ILE A 184 -14.03 -12.58 -1.37
CA ILE A 184 -14.94 -11.73 -2.16
C ILE A 184 -14.40 -11.59 -3.58
N ASN A 185 -15.05 -12.26 -4.54
CA ASN A 185 -14.71 -12.15 -5.96
C ASN A 185 -15.31 -10.89 -6.58
N LEU A 186 -14.50 -10.14 -7.31
CA LEU A 186 -14.82 -8.86 -7.94
C LEU A 186 -14.65 -8.90 -9.46
N GLY A 187 -14.67 -10.09 -10.07
CA GLY A 187 -14.43 -10.27 -11.50
C GLY A 187 -15.38 -9.52 -12.44
N ASN A 188 -16.54 -9.11 -11.94
CA ASN A 188 -17.54 -8.35 -12.70
C ASN A 188 -17.40 -6.83 -12.53
N VAL A 189 -16.46 -6.37 -11.69
CA VAL A 189 -16.22 -4.94 -11.47
C VAL A 189 -15.29 -4.43 -12.57
N PRO A 190 -15.60 -3.29 -13.22
CA PRO A 190 -14.72 -2.70 -14.22
C PRO A 190 -13.36 -2.35 -13.62
N PHE A 191 -12.29 -2.63 -14.35
CA PHE A 191 -10.91 -2.39 -13.89
C PHE A 191 -10.63 -0.95 -13.48
N SER A 192 -11.33 0.03 -14.04
CA SER A 192 -11.20 1.44 -13.66
C SER A 192 -11.58 1.75 -12.20
N PHE A 193 -12.30 0.83 -11.54
CA PHE A 193 -12.68 0.94 -10.12
C PHE A 193 -11.92 -0.04 -9.23
N LEU A 194 -11.06 -0.88 -9.82
CA LEU A 194 -10.31 -1.87 -9.06
C LEU A 194 -8.89 -1.37 -8.79
N PRO A 195 -8.39 -1.53 -7.56
CA PRO A 195 -6.98 -1.32 -7.23
C PRO A 195 -6.06 -2.23 -8.04
N GLU A 196 -4.77 -1.93 -8.05
CA GLU A 196 -3.79 -2.86 -8.59
C GLU A 196 -3.57 -4.06 -7.67
N TYR A 197 -3.21 -5.22 -8.24
CA TYR A 197 -2.89 -6.39 -7.45
C TYR A 197 -1.67 -6.17 -6.55
N GLY A 198 -1.87 -6.40 -5.25
CA GLY A 198 -0.89 -6.14 -4.20
C GLY A 198 -1.09 -4.81 -3.48
N GLU A 199 -2.02 -3.95 -3.94
CA GLU A 199 -2.35 -2.73 -3.21
C GLU A 199 -3.13 -3.02 -1.93
N ILE A 200 -2.92 -2.16 -0.93
CA ILE A 200 -3.69 -2.18 0.30
C ILE A 200 -5.00 -1.44 0.03
N ILE A 201 -6.10 -2.06 0.43
CA ILE A 201 -7.44 -1.49 0.38
C ILE A 201 -7.97 -1.26 1.79
N ASN A 202 -8.81 -0.24 1.92
CA ASN A 202 -9.60 -0.02 3.13
C ASN A 202 -10.96 -0.71 2.97
N ILE A 203 -11.33 -1.51 3.94
CA ILE A 203 -12.59 -2.26 4.00
C ILE A 203 -13.40 -1.67 5.16
N TYR A 204 -14.58 -1.17 4.84
CA TYR A 204 -15.52 -0.59 5.79
C TYR A 204 -16.67 -1.56 6.00
N LEU A 205 -16.88 -1.96 7.25
CA LEU A 205 -17.91 -2.90 7.70
C LEU A 205 -18.80 -2.18 8.72
N GLY A 206 -19.59 -1.21 8.27
CA GLY A 206 -20.21 -0.21 9.14
C GLY A 206 -19.15 0.69 9.76
N ASP A 207 -19.11 0.78 11.09
CA ASP A 207 -18.14 1.61 11.82
C ASP A 207 -16.73 0.99 11.92
N ILE A 208 -16.58 -0.26 11.48
CA ILE A 208 -15.31 -0.99 11.54
C ILE A 208 -14.54 -0.75 10.25
N VAL A 209 -13.28 -0.31 10.37
CA VAL A 209 -12.37 -0.13 9.23
C VAL A 209 -11.19 -1.09 9.35
N LEU A 210 -10.92 -1.81 8.27
CA LEU A 210 -9.84 -2.81 8.17
C LEU A 210 -9.02 -2.58 6.91
N GLN A 211 -7.81 -3.14 6.88
CA GLN A 211 -6.96 -3.15 5.69
C GLN A 211 -6.69 -4.58 5.21
N ALA A 212 -6.69 -4.77 3.90
CA ALA A 212 -6.31 -6.03 3.27
C ALA A 212 -5.57 -5.79 1.95
N ASN A 213 -4.86 -6.81 1.47
CA ASN A 213 -4.30 -6.77 0.12
C ASN A 213 -5.38 -7.11 -0.91
N PHE A 214 -5.47 -6.31 -1.96
CA PHE A 214 -6.19 -6.66 -3.18
C PHE A 214 -5.36 -7.67 -3.97
N ILE A 215 -5.93 -8.81 -4.34
CA ILE A 215 -5.17 -9.93 -4.91
C ILE A 215 -5.79 -10.46 -6.19
N ASN A 216 -4.97 -11.13 -6.99
CA ASN A 216 -5.45 -12.01 -8.04
C ASN A 216 -5.62 -13.42 -7.47
N GLY A 217 -6.86 -13.90 -7.39
CA GLY A 217 -7.20 -15.24 -6.92
C GLY A 217 -6.91 -16.37 -7.92
N ASN A 218 -6.34 -16.07 -9.09
CA ASN A 218 -5.95 -17.07 -10.08
C ASN A 218 -4.41 -17.17 -10.16
N ASN A 219 -3.88 -18.30 -9.71
CA ASN A 219 -2.44 -18.56 -9.66
C ASN A 219 -1.82 -18.84 -11.05
N ASN A 220 -2.63 -19.03 -12.09
CA ASN A 220 -2.20 -19.41 -13.43
C ASN A 220 -2.21 -18.23 -14.43
N GLY A 221 -2.26 -16.98 -13.94
CA GLY A 221 -2.13 -15.78 -14.78
C GLY A 221 -3.42 -15.30 -15.46
N GLY A 222 -4.58 -15.89 -15.16
CA GLY A 222 -5.88 -15.32 -15.52
C GLY A 222 -6.31 -14.23 -14.55
N ASN A 223 -7.28 -13.39 -14.94
CA ASN A 223 -7.75 -12.29 -14.12
C ASN A 223 -8.87 -12.75 -13.16
N ASN A 224 -8.61 -12.74 -11.84
CA ASN A 224 -9.59 -13.09 -10.82
C ASN A 224 -9.48 -12.14 -9.62
N PRO A 225 -9.94 -10.88 -9.75
CA PRO A 225 -9.79 -9.89 -8.72
C PRO A 225 -10.58 -10.27 -7.47
N ARG A 226 -9.90 -10.24 -6.32
CA ARG A 226 -10.43 -10.77 -5.08
C ARG A 226 -9.92 -10.02 -3.85
N ILE A 227 -10.76 -9.98 -2.83
CA ILE A 227 -10.39 -9.65 -1.46
C ILE A 227 -10.45 -10.93 -0.64
N ASN A 228 -9.39 -11.23 0.12
CA ASN A 228 -9.36 -12.30 1.11
C ASN A 228 -9.25 -11.68 2.50
N CYS A 229 -10.35 -11.60 3.23
CA CYS A 229 -10.39 -11.08 4.58
C CYS A 229 -11.47 -11.80 5.39
N VAL A 230 -11.05 -12.65 6.33
CA VAL A 230 -11.96 -13.46 7.18
C VAL A 230 -12.93 -12.60 7.97
N ALA A 231 -12.52 -11.37 8.34
CA ALA A 231 -13.36 -10.43 9.07
C ALA A 231 -14.62 -10.02 8.29
N ILE A 232 -14.56 -9.95 6.94
CA ILE A 232 -15.75 -9.72 6.11
C ILE A 232 -16.75 -10.86 6.30
N GLY A 233 -16.26 -12.10 6.26
CA GLY A 233 -17.09 -13.29 6.42
C GLY A 233 -17.73 -13.40 7.82
N ASN A 234 -16.97 -13.04 8.86
CA ASN A 234 -17.49 -12.92 10.23
C ASN A 234 -18.59 -11.86 10.30
N TRP A 235 -18.32 -10.66 9.78
CA TRP A 235 -19.27 -9.56 9.80
C TRP A 235 -20.58 -9.89 9.07
N LEU A 236 -20.51 -10.56 7.90
CA LEU A 236 -21.71 -11.02 7.19
C LEU A 236 -22.55 -11.97 8.08
N ARG A 237 -21.91 -12.96 8.73
CA ARG A 237 -22.61 -13.88 9.64
C ARG A 237 -23.21 -13.17 10.86
N GLU A 238 -22.45 -12.28 11.47
CA GLU A 238 -22.89 -11.50 12.65
C GLU A 238 -24.10 -10.61 12.32
N ASN A 239 -24.21 -10.17 11.06
CA ASN A 239 -25.36 -9.42 10.54
C ASN A 239 -26.45 -10.31 9.94
N GLY A 240 -26.42 -11.63 10.19
CA GLY A 240 -27.48 -12.56 9.80
C GLY A 240 -27.53 -12.93 8.32
N ILE A 241 -26.50 -12.62 7.53
CA ILE A 241 -26.41 -12.98 6.12
C ILE A 241 -26.06 -14.47 5.97
N ASN A 242 -26.92 -15.22 5.27
CA ASN A 242 -26.75 -16.63 4.93
C ASN A 242 -26.45 -16.82 3.44
N VAL A 243 -26.18 -18.06 3.04
CA VAL A 243 -26.06 -18.42 1.62
C VAL A 243 -27.38 -18.08 0.91
N ASN A 244 -27.27 -17.47 -0.27
CA ASN A 244 -28.36 -16.94 -1.10
C ASN A 244 -28.96 -15.59 -0.64
N ASP A 245 -28.56 -15.05 0.50
CA ASP A 245 -28.91 -13.66 0.86
C ASP A 245 -28.04 -12.66 0.08
N ASN A 246 -28.50 -11.43 -0.07
CA ASN A 246 -27.76 -10.39 -0.78
C ASN A 246 -26.97 -9.49 0.17
N PHE A 247 -25.80 -9.05 -0.29
CA PHE A 247 -25.06 -7.94 0.30
C PHE A 247 -24.53 -7.03 -0.79
N TYR A 248 -24.15 -5.82 -0.39
CA TYR A 248 -23.79 -4.73 -1.29
C TYR A 248 -22.38 -4.26 -0.99
N ILE A 249 -21.67 -3.86 -2.04
CA ILE A 249 -20.34 -3.24 -1.90
C ILE A 249 -20.33 -1.96 -2.73
N LYS A 250 -20.03 -0.84 -2.08
CA LYS A 250 -19.67 0.43 -2.74
C LYS A 250 -18.16 0.51 -2.84
N ILE A 251 -17.66 0.60 -4.06
CA ILE A 251 -16.23 0.66 -4.36
C ILE A 251 -15.91 2.08 -4.79
N CYS A 252 -15.04 2.75 -4.05
CA CYS A 252 -14.60 4.11 -4.33
C CYS A 252 -13.21 4.09 -5.00
N ASN A 253 -12.95 5.10 -5.83
CA ASN A 253 -11.70 5.29 -6.56
C ASN A 253 -10.45 5.54 -5.68
N ASN A 254 -10.60 5.61 -4.36
CA ASN A 254 -9.54 5.77 -3.36
C ASN A 254 -9.25 4.44 -2.62
N ASN A 255 -9.37 3.30 -3.30
CA ASN A 255 -9.14 1.96 -2.73
C ASN A 255 -9.99 1.63 -1.50
N SER A 256 -11.19 2.23 -1.40
CA SER A 256 -12.11 2.03 -0.28
C SER A 256 -13.31 1.18 -0.70
N PHE A 257 -13.62 0.16 0.10
CA PHE A 257 -14.67 -0.82 -0.14
C PHE A 257 -15.63 -0.83 1.03
N TYR A 258 -16.85 -0.33 0.83
CA TYR A 258 -17.89 -0.23 1.84
C TYR A 258 -18.88 -1.37 1.68
N PHE A 259 -18.94 -2.25 2.67
CA PHE A 259 -19.89 -3.35 2.70
C PHE A 259 -21.15 -2.92 3.43
N SER A 260 -22.30 -3.32 2.89
CA SER A 260 -23.61 -3.10 3.50
C SER A 260 -24.48 -4.33 3.31
N ILE A 261 -25.34 -4.60 4.29
CA ILE A 261 -26.42 -5.61 4.19
C ILE A 261 -27.70 -5.01 3.60
N ASN A 262 -27.83 -3.68 3.61
CA ASN A 262 -28.94 -2.96 3.02
C ASN A 262 -28.51 -2.34 1.70
N LYS A 263 -29.46 -2.22 0.77
CA LYS A 263 -29.21 -1.61 -0.54
C LYS A 263 -28.73 -0.17 -0.35
N ILE A 264 -27.55 0.11 -0.89
CA ILE A 264 -26.93 1.44 -0.84
C ILE A 264 -27.50 2.22 -2.03
N TYR A 265 -28.17 3.34 -1.76
CA TYR A 265 -28.68 4.29 -2.77
C TYR A 265 -27.72 5.46 -2.94
#